data_AF-A0AA51UKJ4-F1
#
_entry.id   AF-A0AA51UKJ4-F1
#
_cell.length_a   1.000
_cell.length_b   1.000
_cell.length_c   1.000
_cell.angle_alpha   90.00
_cell.angle_beta   90.00
_cell.angle_gamma   90.00
#
_symmetry.space_group_name_H-M   'P 1'
#
loop_
_entity.id
_entity.type
_entity.pdbx_description
1 polymer ?
#
loop_
_entity_poly.entity_id
_entity_poly.type
_entity_poly.pdbx_seq_one_letter_code
_entity_poly.pdbx_strand_id
1 'polypeptide(L)'
;MDKFERYFFAFLGLVVIILLVIVLNMLNNPTSGYTTYGPDYYNMPGGMMGSGYSQGGMMGSGYVYPYGVEDFKNEFDSNGETIYYTGYNESGQKIPISYGPNWLYVHGGSCVNCHGVSGKGGVPIMMAYAIPADITYDSLTSEEHEMEEGEEHESYTDETIKIAIRDGLEPSGDELDLAMPRWHMSDEDLDDIVEYLKVL
;
A
#
# COMPACT_ATOMS: atom_id res chain seq x y z
N MET A 1 43.07 40.90 -15.95
CA MET A 1 41.72 40.50 -15.51
C MET A 1 40.81 41.69 -15.68
N ASP A 2 39.86 41.59 -16.61
CA ASP A 2 38.89 42.65 -16.86
C ASP A 2 37.94 42.78 -15.65
N LYS A 3 37.36 43.96 -15.44
CA LYS A 3 36.41 44.20 -14.33
C LYS A 3 35.32 43.13 -14.30
N PHE A 4 34.86 42.72 -15.49
CA PHE A 4 33.88 41.65 -15.67
C PHE A 4 34.32 40.31 -15.06
N GLU A 5 35.53 39.84 -15.37
CA GLU A 5 36.05 38.58 -14.82
C GLU A 5 36.19 38.65 -13.30
N ARG A 6 36.60 39.81 -12.77
CA ARG A 6 36.72 40.02 -11.32
C ARG A 6 35.36 39.95 -10.63
N TYR A 7 34.30 40.50 -11.21
CA TYR A 7 32.94 40.38 -10.69
C TYR A 7 32.38 38.96 -10.85
N PHE A 8 32.68 38.28 -11.96
CA PHE A 8 32.27 36.91 -12.20
C PHE A 8 32.86 35.94 -11.16
N PHE A 9 34.18 36.03 -10.90
CA PHE A 9 34.82 35.19 -9.88
C PHE A 9 34.38 35.56 -8.45
N ALA A 10 34.10 36.84 -8.18
CA ALA A 10 33.54 37.26 -6.89
C ALA A 10 32.12 36.70 -6.67
N PHE A 11 31.28 36.70 -7.71
CA PHE A 11 29.94 36.12 -7.67
C PHE A 11 29.99 34.60 -7.49
N LEU A 12 30.85 33.91 -8.26
CA LEU A 12 31.01 32.46 -8.16
C LEU A 12 31.50 32.06 -6.76
N GLY A 13 32.47 32.80 -6.19
CA GLY A 13 32.92 32.60 -4.81
C GLY A 13 31.81 32.80 -3.79
N LEU A 14 30.96 33.81 -3.97
CA LEU A 14 29.81 34.07 -3.08
C LEU A 14 28.77 32.95 -3.15
N VAL A 15 28.49 32.41 -4.35
CA VAL A 15 27.59 31.26 -4.53
C VAL A 15 28.14 30.01 -3.83
N VAL A 16 29.43 29.71 -3.99
CA VAL A 16 30.06 28.56 -3.31
C VAL A 16 29.98 28.70 -1.80
N ILE A 17 30.24 29.90 -1.25
CA ILE A 17 30.14 30.16 0.19
C ILE A 17 28.70 29.97 0.68
N ILE A 18 27.70 30.45 -0.04
CA ILE A 18 26.28 30.25 0.30
C ILE A 18 25.93 28.77 0.34
N LEU A 19 26.33 27.99 -0.68
CA LEU A 19 26.08 26.55 -0.72
C LEU A 19 26.76 25.82 0.44
N LEU A 20 28.00 26.20 0.77
CA LEU A 20 28.73 25.64 1.91
C LEU A 20 28.04 25.95 3.25
N VAL A 21 27.52 27.17 3.42
CA VAL A 21 26.74 27.57 4.60
C VAL A 21 25.43 26.79 4.69
N ILE A 22 24.75 26.55 3.57
CA ILE A 22 23.52 25.73 3.54
C ILE A 22 23.82 24.30 3.96
N VAL A 23 24.87 23.67 3.39
CA VAL A 23 25.27 22.30 3.75
C VAL A 23 25.67 22.22 5.21
N LEU A 24 26.45 23.18 5.72
CA LEU A 24 26.81 23.25 7.14
C LEU A 24 25.58 23.48 8.05
N ASN A 25 24.59 24.26 7.60
CA ASN A 25 23.33 24.42 8.32
C ASN A 25 22.54 23.11 8.33
N MET A 26 22.48 22.36 7.22
CA MET A 26 21.83 21.05 7.19
C MET A 26 22.54 20.00 8.08
N LEU A 27 23.87 20.07 8.19
CA LEU A 27 24.64 19.17 9.07
C LEU A 27 24.51 19.55 10.55
N ASN A 28 24.37 20.85 10.88
CA ASN A 28 24.27 21.33 12.25
C ASN A 28 22.82 21.46 12.76
N ASN A 29 21.85 21.63 11.86
CA ASN A 29 20.42 21.55 12.09
C ASN A 29 19.85 20.45 11.19
N PRO A 30 20.08 19.17 11.49
CA PRO A 30 19.33 18.10 10.85
C PRO A 30 17.85 18.45 11.04
N THR A 31 17.09 18.58 9.93
CA THR A 31 15.64 18.71 9.99
C THR A 31 15.12 17.60 10.87
N SER A 32 14.55 17.96 12.01
CA SER A 32 14.06 17.05 13.03
C SER A 32 12.87 16.28 12.48
N GLY A 33 13.15 15.21 11.74
CA GLY A 33 12.25 14.09 11.58
C GLY A 33 12.62 13.10 12.67
N TYR A 34 11.76 13.01 13.68
CA TYR A 34 11.82 12.07 14.81
C TYR A 34 12.81 12.43 15.93
N THR A 35 12.32 13.13 16.96
CA THR A 35 12.50 12.74 18.37
C THR A 35 11.44 13.44 19.25
N THR A 36 10.89 12.65 20.17
CA THR A 36 9.82 12.89 21.15
C THR A 36 10.18 13.86 22.28
N TYR A 37 9.23 14.73 22.69
CA TYR A 37 8.99 15.20 24.08
C TYR A 37 7.58 15.85 24.15
N GLY A 38 6.69 15.36 25.01
CA GLY A 38 5.38 16.00 25.33
C GLY A 38 5.54 17.15 26.35
N PRO A 39 4.50 17.57 27.11
CA PRO A 39 3.04 17.46 26.94
C PRO A 39 2.42 18.85 26.60
N ASP A 40 1.09 18.95 26.62
CA ASP A 40 0.27 20.17 26.44
C ASP A 40 0.04 20.62 25.00
N TYR A 41 -1.09 20.24 24.41
CA TYR A 41 -1.97 21.19 23.69
C TYR A 41 -3.40 20.64 23.68
N TYR A 42 -4.19 21.14 24.64
CA TYR A 42 -5.65 21.09 24.61
C TYR A 42 -6.16 21.88 23.39
N ASN A 43 -7.13 21.29 22.69
CA ASN A 43 -8.09 21.92 21.77
C ASN A 43 -7.54 22.70 20.56
N MET A 44 -7.52 22.04 19.39
CA MET A 44 -7.79 22.69 18.10
C MET A 44 -8.68 21.79 17.23
N PRO A 45 -9.79 22.30 16.64
CA PRO A 45 -10.64 21.54 15.75
C PRO A 45 -10.11 21.65 14.31
N GLY A 46 -9.81 20.50 13.70
CA GLY A 46 -9.50 20.38 12.27
C GLY A 46 -8.01 20.30 11.95
N GLY A 47 -7.54 19.09 11.62
CA GLY A 47 -6.19 18.84 11.13
C GLY A 47 -5.91 17.35 10.99
N MET A 48 -5.60 16.93 9.76
CA MET A 48 -5.20 15.58 9.38
C MET A 48 -3.95 15.10 10.14
N MET A 49 -3.87 13.78 10.35
CA MET A 49 -2.76 13.00 10.91
C MET A 49 -2.66 12.95 12.44
N GLY A 50 -3.00 11.80 13.01
CA GLY A 50 -2.75 11.48 14.42
C GLY A 50 -2.59 9.98 14.61
N SER A 51 -1.34 9.50 14.60
CA SER A 51 -1.00 8.18 15.14
C SER A 51 -1.27 8.18 16.65
N GLY A 52 -2.31 7.45 17.06
CA GLY A 52 -2.59 7.17 18.46
C GLY A 52 -1.72 6.03 18.96
N TYR A 53 -0.81 6.32 19.89
CA TYR A 53 -0.14 5.30 20.70
C TYR A 53 -1.13 4.84 21.77
N SER A 54 -1.61 3.60 21.68
CA SER A 54 -2.27 2.92 22.79
C SER A 54 -1.28 1.99 23.50
N GLN A 55 -1.30 2.06 24.82
CA GLN A 55 -0.39 1.38 25.73
C GLN A 55 -0.93 -0.03 26.02
N GLY A 56 -0.32 -1.05 25.42
CA GLY A 56 -0.48 -2.45 25.83
C GLY A 56 -0.98 -3.38 24.72
N GLY A 57 -0.11 -4.27 24.26
CA GLY A 57 -0.46 -5.44 23.44
C GLY A 57 -0.53 -5.16 21.94
N MET A 58 0.52 -5.56 21.22
CA MET A 58 0.66 -5.55 19.74
C MET A 58 0.61 -4.16 19.11
N MET A 59 1.64 -3.84 18.32
CA MET A 59 1.74 -2.55 17.62
C MET A 59 0.47 -2.34 16.79
N GLY A 60 -0.26 -1.26 17.09
CA GLY A 60 -1.44 -0.86 16.34
C GLY A 60 -1.09 -0.80 14.86
N SER A 61 -1.56 -1.81 14.12
CA SER A 61 -1.57 -1.80 12.67
C SER A 61 -2.16 -0.46 12.27
N GLY A 62 -1.44 0.27 11.42
CA GLY A 62 -1.93 1.48 10.78
C GLY A 62 -3.03 1.10 9.81
N TYR A 63 -4.15 0.57 10.32
CA TYR A 63 -5.29 0.17 9.53
C TYR A 63 -5.82 1.43 8.85
N VAL A 64 -5.42 1.63 7.60
CA VAL A 64 -6.16 2.49 6.69
C VAL A 64 -7.39 1.68 6.28
N TYR A 65 -8.32 1.49 7.21
CA TYR A 65 -9.68 1.05 6.86
C TYR A 65 -10.31 2.16 6.01
N PRO A 66 -11.09 1.84 4.96
CA PRO A 66 -11.93 2.83 4.31
C PRO A 66 -12.85 3.49 5.34
N TYR A 67 -13.02 4.81 5.20
CA TYR A 67 -13.85 5.63 6.10
C TYR A 67 -15.26 5.03 6.27
N GLY A 68 -15.68 4.80 7.53
CA GLY A 68 -17.09 4.56 7.86
C GLY A 68 -17.47 3.16 8.37
N VAL A 69 -16.52 2.30 8.71
CA VAL A 69 -16.83 1.02 9.38
C VAL A 69 -16.81 1.22 10.90
N GLU A 70 -17.95 1.04 11.56
CA GLU A 70 -18.10 1.28 13.01
C GLU A 70 -17.42 0.21 13.88
N ASP A 71 -17.04 -0.93 13.30
CA ASP A 71 -16.36 -2.04 13.97
C ASP A 71 -15.01 -2.33 13.31
N PHE A 72 -13.92 -1.95 13.97
CA PHE A 72 -12.58 -2.34 13.55
C PHE A 72 -12.41 -3.84 13.82
N LYS A 73 -12.43 -4.67 12.77
CA LYS A 73 -12.11 -6.10 12.89
C LYS A 73 -10.65 -6.23 13.34
N ASN A 74 -10.45 -6.78 14.54
CA ASN A 74 -9.14 -6.98 15.17
C ASN A 74 -8.89 -8.45 15.55
N GLU A 75 -9.87 -9.31 15.33
CA GLU A 75 -9.79 -10.76 15.49
C GLU A 75 -10.12 -11.37 14.13
N PHE A 76 -9.29 -12.32 13.67
CA PHE A 76 -9.44 -12.98 12.38
C PHE A 76 -9.53 -14.49 12.60
N ASP A 77 -10.39 -15.15 11.85
CA ASP A 77 -10.71 -16.57 12.03
C ASP A 77 -9.67 -17.49 11.35
N SER A 78 -8.85 -16.95 10.46
CA SER A 78 -7.79 -17.67 9.75
C SER A 78 -6.60 -16.76 9.38
N ASN A 79 -5.47 -17.38 8.99
CA ASN A 79 -4.34 -16.66 8.40
C ASN A 79 -4.75 -15.94 7.10
N GLY A 80 -5.50 -16.61 6.23
CA GLY A 80 -6.00 -16.02 4.98
C GLY A 80 -6.84 -14.77 5.21
N GLU A 81 -7.71 -14.78 6.23
CA GLU A 81 -8.46 -13.59 6.61
C GLU A 81 -7.55 -12.48 7.15
N THR A 82 -6.56 -12.85 7.98
CA THR A 82 -5.56 -11.90 8.49
C THR A 82 -4.83 -11.21 7.35
N ILE A 83 -4.38 -11.98 6.34
CA ILE A 83 -3.71 -11.48 5.15
C ILE A 83 -4.64 -10.56 4.36
N TYR A 84 -5.88 -10.98 4.12
CA TYR A 84 -6.86 -10.21 3.34
C TYR A 84 -7.09 -8.81 3.91
N TYR A 85 -7.23 -8.71 5.23
CA TYR A 85 -7.53 -7.46 5.91
C TYR A 85 -6.29 -6.61 6.18
N THR A 86 -5.12 -7.23 6.40
CA THR A 86 -3.98 -6.51 6.98
C THR A 86 -2.75 -6.47 6.09
N GLY A 87 -2.57 -7.44 5.19
CA GLY A 87 -1.32 -7.63 4.45
C GLY A 87 -0.19 -8.19 5.32
N TYR A 88 -0.53 -8.76 6.48
CA TYR A 88 0.36 -9.49 7.38
C TYR A 88 -0.10 -10.95 7.47
N ASN A 89 0.83 -11.86 7.69
CA ASN A 89 0.52 -13.24 8.03
C ASN A 89 0.30 -13.42 9.55
N GLU A 90 -0.11 -14.61 9.95
CA GLU A 90 -0.40 -14.98 11.36
C GLU A 90 0.80 -14.83 12.29
N SER A 91 2.03 -14.90 11.75
CA SER A 91 3.26 -14.64 12.49
C SER A 91 3.52 -13.15 12.72
N GLY A 92 2.64 -12.26 12.23
CA GLY A 92 2.76 -10.81 12.30
C GLY A 92 3.81 -10.25 11.35
N GLN A 93 4.22 -11.01 10.32
CA GLN A 93 5.16 -10.54 9.31
C GLN A 93 4.40 -9.80 8.22
N LYS A 94 4.85 -8.58 7.89
CA LYS A 94 4.32 -7.84 6.73
C LYS A 94 4.73 -8.57 5.46
N ILE A 95 3.77 -8.87 4.59
CA ILE A 95 4.01 -9.49 3.30
C ILE A 95 4.55 -8.42 2.34
N PRO A 96 5.77 -8.56 1.80
CA PRO A 96 6.33 -7.58 0.87
C PRO A 96 5.59 -7.61 -0.48
N ILE A 97 5.68 -6.51 -1.22
CA ILE A 97 5.24 -6.43 -2.61
C ILE A 97 6.41 -6.04 -3.52
N SER A 98 6.52 -6.64 -4.70
CA SER A 98 7.50 -6.26 -5.72
C SER A 98 6.99 -5.17 -6.66
N TYR A 99 5.67 -5.06 -6.78
CA TYR A 99 5.02 -4.14 -7.70
C TYR A 99 3.68 -3.67 -7.12
N GLY A 100 3.20 -2.51 -7.56
CA GLY A 100 1.90 -1.93 -7.17
C GLY A 100 1.98 -0.42 -6.94
N PRO A 101 0.86 0.21 -6.53
CA PRO A 101 0.82 1.64 -6.25
C PRO A 101 1.81 2.07 -5.15
N ASN A 102 2.52 3.19 -5.38
CA ASN A 102 3.51 3.72 -4.45
C ASN A 102 3.00 3.91 -3.01
N TRP A 103 1.71 4.21 -2.84
CA TRP A 103 1.13 4.44 -1.53
C TRP A 103 1.11 3.18 -0.65
N LEU A 104 1.09 1.97 -1.23
CA LEU A 104 1.18 0.72 -0.47
C LEU A 104 2.55 0.51 0.19
N TYR A 105 3.63 0.98 -0.46
CA TYR A 105 4.96 0.94 0.12
C TYR A 105 5.10 1.88 1.31
N VAL A 106 4.45 3.05 1.25
CA VAL A 106 4.57 4.12 2.25
C VAL A 106 3.60 3.93 3.41
N HIS A 107 2.32 3.65 3.11
CA HIS A 107 1.24 3.60 4.09
C HIS A 107 0.87 2.16 4.49
N GLY A 108 1.31 1.16 3.74
CA GLY A 108 0.75 -0.19 3.85
C GLY A 108 -0.63 -0.28 3.21
N GLY A 109 -1.14 -1.51 3.19
CA GLY A 109 -2.45 -1.85 2.67
C GLY A 109 -2.52 -3.36 2.42
N SER A 110 -3.67 -3.81 1.98
CA SER A 110 -4.06 -5.22 1.85
C SER A 110 -5.14 -5.39 0.78
N CYS A 111 -5.59 -6.63 0.56
CA CYS A 111 -6.60 -6.96 -0.43
C CYS A 111 -7.89 -6.15 -0.24
N VAL A 112 -8.34 -6.01 1.02
CA VAL A 112 -9.58 -5.31 1.39
C VAL A 112 -9.57 -3.83 1.01
N ASN A 113 -8.39 -3.20 0.87
CA ASN A 113 -8.31 -1.78 0.53
C ASN A 113 -8.77 -1.46 -0.89
N CYS A 114 -8.67 -2.43 -1.80
CA CYS A 114 -9.10 -2.28 -3.19
C CYS A 114 -10.38 -3.10 -3.46
N HIS A 115 -10.45 -4.33 -2.97
CA HIS A 115 -11.56 -5.24 -3.25
C HIS A 115 -12.71 -5.14 -2.24
N GLY A 116 -12.52 -4.41 -1.13
CA GLY A 116 -13.53 -4.21 -0.10
C GLY A 116 -13.80 -5.45 0.74
N VAL A 117 -14.65 -5.32 1.76
CA VAL A 117 -14.96 -6.43 2.69
C VAL A 117 -15.71 -7.59 2.02
N SER A 118 -16.39 -7.34 0.90
CA SER A 118 -17.14 -8.36 0.16
C SER A 118 -16.38 -8.91 -1.05
N GLY A 119 -15.11 -8.55 -1.28
CA GLY A 119 -14.33 -8.97 -2.44
C GLY A 119 -14.75 -8.36 -3.79
N LYS A 120 -15.84 -7.61 -3.85
CA LYS A 120 -16.45 -7.15 -5.11
C LYS A 120 -15.73 -5.98 -5.80
N GLY A 121 -14.84 -5.30 -5.11
CA GLY A 121 -14.17 -4.11 -5.63
C GLY A 121 -15.15 -3.04 -6.11
N GLY A 122 -14.95 -2.55 -7.33
CA GLY A 122 -15.87 -1.65 -8.03
C GLY A 122 -15.71 -0.16 -7.71
N VAL A 123 -14.83 0.21 -6.78
CA VAL A 123 -14.52 1.61 -6.47
C VAL A 123 -13.18 2.01 -7.10
N PRO A 124 -13.13 3.01 -7.99
CA PRO A 124 -11.89 3.43 -8.62
C PRO A 124 -10.80 3.79 -7.60
N ILE A 125 -9.59 3.28 -7.83
CA ILE A 125 -8.43 3.66 -7.02
C ILE A 125 -8.04 5.10 -7.39
N MET A 126 -8.11 5.98 -6.39
CA MET A 126 -7.62 7.36 -6.51
C MET A 126 -6.19 7.37 -7.08
N MET A 127 -5.99 8.12 -8.17
CA MET A 127 -4.70 8.27 -8.86
C MET A 127 -4.18 7.05 -9.64
N ALA A 128 -4.92 5.94 -9.72
CA ALA A 128 -4.53 4.78 -10.55
C ALA A 128 -5.49 4.50 -11.73
N TYR A 129 -6.64 5.17 -11.81
CA TYR A 129 -7.69 4.98 -12.85
C TYR A 129 -8.19 3.54 -13.06
N ALA A 130 -7.63 2.55 -12.37
CA ALA A 130 -8.09 1.18 -12.33
C ALA A 130 -9.31 1.03 -11.41
N ILE A 131 -10.24 0.18 -11.83
CA ILE A 131 -11.38 -0.26 -11.02
C ILE A 131 -11.05 -1.69 -10.56
N PRO A 132 -10.89 -1.94 -9.25
CA PRO A 132 -10.64 -3.28 -8.73
C PRO A 132 -11.79 -4.23 -9.10
N ALA A 133 -11.43 -5.42 -9.58
CA ALA A 133 -12.38 -6.45 -10.00
C ALA A 133 -13.09 -7.14 -8.82
N ASP A 134 -14.15 -7.88 -9.12
CA ASP A 134 -14.79 -8.82 -8.21
C ASP A 134 -13.92 -10.09 -8.10
N ILE A 135 -13.32 -10.28 -6.91
CA ILE A 135 -12.43 -11.41 -6.59
C ILE A 135 -13.12 -12.46 -5.71
N THR A 136 -14.45 -12.44 -5.61
CA THR A 136 -15.17 -13.56 -4.99
C THR A 136 -14.86 -14.85 -5.74
N TYR A 137 -14.69 -15.95 -5.01
CA TYR A 137 -14.27 -17.22 -5.63
C TYR A 137 -15.25 -17.70 -6.70
N ASP A 138 -16.56 -17.52 -6.48
CA ASP A 138 -17.59 -17.82 -7.46
C ASP A 138 -17.43 -16.98 -8.74
N SER A 139 -17.09 -15.68 -8.62
CA SER A 139 -16.81 -14.82 -9.77
C SER A 139 -15.59 -15.31 -10.53
N LEU A 140 -14.45 -15.49 -9.84
CA LEU A 140 -13.18 -15.89 -10.46
C LEU A 140 -13.24 -17.25 -11.17
N THR A 141 -13.98 -18.21 -10.61
CA THR A 141 -14.02 -19.59 -11.12
C THR A 141 -15.19 -19.86 -12.05
N SER A 142 -16.09 -18.89 -12.25
CA SER A 142 -17.21 -19.04 -13.19
C SER A 142 -16.72 -19.14 -14.63
N GLU A 143 -17.29 -20.08 -15.40
CA GLU A 143 -17.06 -20.19 -16.85
C GLU A 143 -17.86 -19.13 -17.64
N GLU A 144 -18.72 -18.37 -16.97
CA GLU A 144 -19.80 -17.57 -17.56
C GLU A 144 -19.56 -16.06 -17.33
N HIS A 145 -18.42 -15.55 -17.78
CA HIS A 145 -18.24 -14.10 -17.93
C HIS A 145 -18.86 -13.66 -19.27
N GLU A 146 -20.17 -13.39 -19.26
CA GLU A 146 -20.85 -12.79 -20.40
C GLU A 146 -20.26 -11.39 -20.70
N MET A 147 -19.76 -11.28 -21.93
CA MET A 147 -19.19 -10.10 -22.59
C MET A 147 -19.84 -8.75 -22.23
N GLU A 148 -19.13 -7.90 -21.49
CA GLU A 148 -19.05 -6.47 -21.78
C GLU A 148 -17.58 -6.16 -22.12
N GLU A 149 -17.30 -5.75 -23.36
CA GLU A 149 -15.98 -5.35 -23.89
C GLU A 149 -15.01 -6.47 -24.36
N GLY A 150 -15.45 -7.72 -24.51
CA GLY A 150 -14.83 -8.65 -25.47
C GLY A 150 -13.55 -9.40 -25.05
N GLU A 151 -13.25 -9.47 -23.76
CA GLU A 151 -12.22 -10.38 -23.24
C GLU A 151 -12.88 -11.55 -22.51
N GLU A 152 -12.80 -12.73 -23.14
CA GLU A 152 -13.15 -14.01 -22.52
C GLU A 152 -11.99 -14.37 -21.57
N HIS A 153 -12.13 -14.04 -20.29
CA HIS A 153 -11.13 -14.47 -19.30
C HIS A 153 -11.38 -15.94 -18.98
N GLU A 154 -10.35 -16.77 -19.21
CA GLU A 154 -10.38 -18.17 -18.80
C GLU A 154 -10.68 -18.26 -17.29
N SER A 155 -11.54 -19.21 -16.91
CA SER A 155 -11.91 -19.45 -15.51
C SER A 155 -10.67 -19.70 -14.66
N TYR A 156 -10.58 -19.03 -13.51
CA TYR A 156 -9.49 -19.25 -12.58
C TYR A 156 -9.59 -20.62 -11.91
N THR A 157 -8.43 -21.13 -11.49
CA THR A 157 -8.25 -22.26 -10.59
C THR A 157 -7.50 -21.78 -9.36
N ASP A 158 -7.48 -22.57 -8.29
CA ASP A 158 -6.67 -22.25 -7.10
C ASP A 158 -5.21 -21.91 -7.47
N GLU A 159 -4.63 -22.64 -8.43
CA GLU A 159 -3.25 -22.40 -8.86
C GLU A 159 -3.10 -21.08 -9.65
N THR A 160 -4.03 -20.77 -10.54
CA THR A 160 -3.94 -19.52 -11.31
C THR A 160 -4.28 -18.30 -10.47
N ILE A 161 -5.09 -18.43 -9.40
CA ILE A 161 -5.28 -17.36 -8.40
C ILE A 161 -3.96 -17.06 -7.69
N LYS A 162 -3.20 -18.08 -7.30
CA LYS A 162 -1.88 -17.87 -6.66
C LYS A 162 -0.89 -17.19 -7.59
N ILE A 163 -0.89 -17.59 -8.86
CA ILE A 163 -0.08 -16.95 -9.91
C ILE A 163 -0.49 -15.48 -10.08
N ALA A 164 -1.79 -15.18 -10.11
CA ALA A 164 -2.29 -13.81 -10.17
C ALA A 164 -1.82 -12.95 -8.98
N ILE A 165 -1.88 -13.48 -7.76
CA ILE A 165 -1.44 -12.77 -6.54
C ILE A 165 0.07 -12.53 -6.54
N ARG A 166 0.86 -13.53 -6.93
CA ARG A 166 2.32 -13.48 -6.85
C ARG A 166 2.95 -12.74 -8.02
N ASP A 167 2.54 -13.12 -9.22
CA ASP A 167 3.20 -12.77 -10.48
C ASP A 167 2.38 -11.72 -11.26
N GLY A 168 1.11 -11.53 -10.93
CA GLY A 168 0.25 -10.57 -11.60
C GLY A 168 -0.17 -11.03 -12.99
N LEU A 169 -0.44 -12.33 -13.17
CA LEU A 169 -0.83 -12.92 -14.45
C LEU A 169 -2.23 -13.55 -14.36
N GLU A 170 -3.01 -13.34 -15.41
CA GLU A 170 -4.29 -14.02 -15.64
C GLU A 170 -4.08 -15.46 -16.11
N PRO A 171 -5.13 -16.31 -16.10
CA PRO A 171 -5.01 -17.69 -16.59
C PRO A 171 -4.61 -17.77 -18.07
N SER A 172 -5.00 -16.77 -18.89
CA SER A 172 -4.55 -16.60 -20.28
C SER A 172 -3.05 -16.32 -20.42
N GLY A 173 -2.40 -15.89 -19.33
CA GLY A 173 -1.02 -15.41 -19.29
C GLY A 173 -0.87 -13.90 -19.49
N ASP A 174 -1.97 -13.16 -19.66
CA ASP A 174 -1.93 -11.70 -19.75
C ASP A 174 -1.57 -11.05 -18.41
N GLU A 175 -0.95 -9.88 -18.45
CA GLU A 175 -0.56 -9.15 -17.23
C GLU A 175 -1.75 -8.40 -16.63
N LEU A 176 -1.97 -8.57 -15.33
CA LEU A 176 -2.92 -7.78 -14.55
C LEU A 176 -2.52 -6.30 -14.53
N ASP A 177 -3.50 -5.43 -14.30
CA ASP A 177 -3.29 -4.00 -14.13
C ASP A 177 -2.16 -3.72 -13.12
N LEU A 178 -1.35 -2.70 -13.42
CA LEU A 178 -0.21 -2.28 -12.63
C LEU A 178 -0.60 -1.82 -11.21
N ALA A 179 -1.87 -1.49 -10.99
CA ALA A 179 -2.45 -1.18 -9.70
C ALA A 179 -2.63 -2.40 -8.78
N MET A 180 -2.72 -3.62 -9.33
CA MET A 180 -2.83 -4.84 -8.51
C MET A 180 -1.45 -5.23 -7.96
N PRO A 181 -1.21 -5.29 -6.64
CA PRO A 181 0.13 -5.55 -6.14
C PRO A 181 0.60 -6.97 -6.41
N ARG A 182 1.92 -7.15 -6.60
CA ARG A 182 2.56 -8.46 -6.77
C ARG A 182 3.15 -8.88 -5.43
N TRP A 183 2.52 -9.83 -4.77
CA TRP A 183 2.81 -10.16 -3.37
C TRP A 183 3.88 -11.24 -3.24
N HIS A 184 4.82 -11.03 -2.33
CA HIS A 184 5.83 -12.02 -1.95
C HIS A 184 5.34 -12.85 -0.77
N MET A 185 4.42 -13.77 -1.07
CA MET A 185 3.85 -14.72 -0.12
C MET A 185 4.60 -16.05 -0.12
N SER A 186 4.55 -16.76 1.01
CA SER A 186 4.90 -18.18 1.05
C SER A 186 3.81 -19.02 0.38
N ASP A 187 4.12 -20.28 0.05
CA ASP A 187 3.09 -21.18 -0.51
C ASP A 187 1.95 -21.43 0.49
N GLU A 188 2.26 -21.47 1.79
CA GLU A 188 1.26 -21.61 2.88
C GLU A 188 0.36 -20.39 2.98
N ASP A 189 0.92 -19.17 2.95
CA ASP A 189 0.14 -17.92 2.93
C ASP A 189 -0.76 -17.83 1.68
N LEU A 190 -0.27 -18.34 0.54
CA LEU A 190 -1.02 -18.43 -0.71
C LEU A 190 -2.17 -19.43 -0.63
N ASP A 191 -1.95 -20.59 -0.03
CA ASP A 191 -3.01 -21.57 0.24
C ASP A 191 -4.09 -20.98 1.15
N ASP A 192 -3.67 -20.32 2.22
CA ASP A 192 -4.58 -19.74 3.22
C ASP A 192 -5.44 -18.61 2.66
N ILE A 193 -4.86 -17.71 1.86
CA ILE A 193 -5.63 -16.62 1.23
C ILE A 193 -6.63 -17.17 0.21
N VAL A 194 -6.25 -18.19 -0.58
CA VAL A 194 -7.17 -18.84 -1.53
C VAL A 194 -8.32 -19.52 -0.80
N GLU A 195 -8.03 -20.21 0.32
CA GLU A 195 -9.09 -20.83 1.13
C GLU A 195 -10.02 -19.78 1.75
N TYR A 196 -9.49 -18.62 2.14
CA TYR A 196 -10.33 -17.52 2.60
C TYR A 196 -11.24 -16.96 1.49
N LEU A 197 -10.74 -16.82 0.25
CA LEU A 197 -11.57 -16.35 -0.87
C LEU A 197 -12.78 -17.27 -1.15
N LYS A 198 -12.66 -18.58 -0.88
CA LYS A 198 -13.77 -19.54 -1.05
C LYS A 198 -14.94 -19.32 -0.08
N VAL A 199 -14.72 -18.59 1.02
CA VAL A 199 -15.72 -18.35 2.06
C VAL A 199 -16.05 -16.86 2.25
N LEU A 200 -15.49 -15.99 1.41
CA LEU A 200 -15.70 -14.54 1.38
C LEU A 200 -17.09 -14.17 0.84
#